data_AF-A0A2V8UHA0-F1
#
_entry.id   AF-A0A2V8UHA0-F1
#
_cell.length_a   1.000
_cell.length_b   1.000
_cell.length_c   1.000
_cell.angle_alpha   90.00
_cell.angle_beta   90.00
_cell.angle_gamma   90.00
#
_symmetry.space_group_name_H-M   'P 1'
#
loop_
_entity.id
_entity.type
_entity.pdbx_description
1 polymer ?
#
loop_
_entity_poly.entity_id
_entity_poly.type
_entity_poly.pdbx_seq_one_letter_code
_entity_poly.pdbx_strand_id
1 'polypeptide(L)'
;MPQVRSDQEDLRRFGYAQELFRSMGGFSNFAISFSIISILTGAVTLYGYGLEMGGPLEMTLGWPLATLFTLTVAASMAELCSAYPTAGAMYHWAADLGGPGAGWFVAWLNIVGLIAAQAGINYSCAQFILPFLGIASTPRTLLLMFAFILVTQGLLNHYGVKLVSILNDFSVTVHIVGVVVLVAALFFLAPKQPVSFLFQGVNSNGRSFYWWAFVLGLLQAQWTYTPCWPPRTPPATPSRR
;
A
#
# COMPACT_ATOMS: atom_id res chain seq x y z
N MET A 1 -12.24 20.26 -27.12
CA MET A 1 -11.79 20.42 -25.73
C MET A 1 -12.92 20.91 -24.81
N PRO A 2 -13.99 20.14 -24.56
CA PRO A 2 -15.11 20.57 -23.70
C PRO A 2 -14.89 20.25 -22.22
N GLN A 3 -14.25 19.11 -21.94
CA GLN A 3 -14.04 18.57 -20.59
C GLN A 3 -13.14 19.45 -19.71
N VAL A 4 -12.16 20.14 -20.31
CA VAL A 4 -11.25 21.06 -19.60
C VAL A 4 -11.99 22.28 -19.05
N ARG A 5 -13.04 22.77 -19.74
CA ARG A 5 -13.85 23.89 -19.24
C ARG A 5 -14.81 23.45 -18.13
N SER A 6 -15.34 22.22 -18.21
CA SER A 6 -16.21 21.65 -17.17
C SER A 6 -15.47 21.52 -15.83
N ASP A 7 -14.29 20.88 -15.82
CA ASP A 7 -13.49 20.74 -14.60
C ASP A 7 -13.08 22.11 -14.01
N GLN A 8 -12.82 23.10 -14.86
CA GLN A 8 -12.50 24.47 -14.44
C GLN A 8 -13.69 25.19 -13.79
N GLU A 9 -14.89 24.98 -14.32
CA GLU A 9 -16.13 25.54 -13.79
C GLU A 9 -16.52 24.84 -12.47
N ASP A 10 -16.32 23.52 -12.36
CA ASP A 10 -16.56 22.74 -11.14
C ASP A 10 -15.56 23.09 -10.03
N LEU A 11 -14.26 23.20 -10.33
CA LEU A 11 -13.23 23.63 -9.36
C LEU A 11 -13.47 25.06 -8.84
N ARG A 12 -13.90 25.97 -9.73
CA ARG A 12 -14.26 27.35 -9.36
C ARG A 12 -15.50 27.39 -8.48
N ARG A 13 -16.46 26.48 -8.67
CA ARG A 13 -17.67 26.36 -7.85
C ARG A 13 -17.36 25.96 -6.41
N PHE A 14 -16.25 25.26 -6.17
CA PHE A 14 -15.76 24.88 -4.84
C PHE A 14 -14.69 25.84 -4.27
N GLY A 15 -14.38 26.95 -4.96
CA GLY A 15 -13.42 27.95 -4.48
C GLY A 15 -11.94 27.55 -4.57
N TYR A 16 -11.61 26.52 -5.35
CA TYR A 16 -10.23 26.04 -5.51
C TYR A 16 -9.61 26.59 -6.80
N ALA A 17 -8.38 27.11 -6.68
CA ALA A 17 -7.54 27.41 -7.84
C ALA A 17 -7.02 26.09 -8.44
N GLN A 18 -7.11 25.94 -9.77
CA GLN A 18 -6.62 24.76 -10.48
C GLN A 18 -5.08 24.71 -10.43
N GLU A 19 -4.51 24.09 -9.39
CA GLU A 19 -3.05 23.88 -9.21
C GLU A 19 -2.55 22.55 -9.80
N LEU A 20 -3.32 21.89 -10.66
CA LEU A 20 -2.83 20.69 -11.32
C LEU A 20 -1.81 21.09 -12.40
N PHE A 21 -0.55 21.26 -11.98
CA PHE A 21 0.60 21.25 -12.88
C PHE A 21 0.57 19.93 -13.65
N ARG A 22 0.02 19.99 -14.87
CA ARG A 22 -0.08 18.85 -15.79
C ARG A 22 1.30 18.58 -16.41
N SER A 23 2.32 18.28 -15.59
CA SER A 23 3.63 17.81 -16.06
C SER A 23 3.75 16.27 -16.03
N MET A 24 2.87 15.56 -15.32
CA MET A 24 2.89 14.10 -15.24
C MET A 24 1.94 13.48 -16.28
N GLY A 25 2.51 12.86 -17.33
CA GLY A 25 1.74 12.08 -18.31
C GLY A 25 1.10 10.83 -17.69
N GLY A 26 0.15 10.19 -18.40
CA GLY A 26 -0.56 9.00 -17.91
C GLY A 26 0.38 7.85 -17.50
N PHE A 27 1.50 7.69 -18.22
CA PHE A 27 2.55 6.73 -17.87
C PHE A 27 3.28 7.08 -16.56
N SER A 28 3.51 8.38 -16.29
CA SER A 28 4.14 8.84 -15.05
C SER A 28 3.22 8.60 -13.85
N ASN A 29 1.92 8.86 -13.99
CA ASN A 29 0.95 8.57 -12.94
C ASN A 29 0.84 7.05 -12.68
N PHE A 30 0.83 6.23 -13.74
CA PHE A 30 0.87 4.77 -13.60
C PHE A 30 2.14 4.29 -12.89
N ALA A 31 3.32 4.81 -13.28
CA ALA A 31 4.59 4.46 -12.66
C ALA A 31 4.66 4.86 -11.18
N ILE A 32 4.08 6.02 -10.82
CA ILE A 32 3.99 6.48 -9.43
C ILE A 32 3.05 5.57 -8.63
N SER A 33 1.86 5.25 -9.15
CA SER A 33 0.93 4.32 -8.47
C SER A 33 1.55 2.92 -8.29
N PHE A 34 2.24 2.42 -9.30
CA PHE A 34 2.97 1.14 -9.21
C PHE A 34 4.06 1.18 -8.14
N SER A 35 4.79 2.30 -8.04
CA SER A 35 5.82 2.50 -7.02
C SER A 35 5.23 2.57 -5.61
N ILE A 36 4.05 3.18 -5.44
CA ILE A 36 3.35 3.29 -4.16
C ILE A 36 2.86 1.92 -3.67
N ILE A 37 2.31 1.08 -4.57
CA ILE A 37 1.81 -0.26 -4.24
C ILE A 37 2.94 -1.19 -3.74
N SER A 38 4.21 -0.88 -4.01
CA SER A 38 5.40 -1.56 -3.48
C SER A 38 5.23 -3.08 -3.31
N ILE A 39 5.04 -3.76 -4.44
CA ILE A 39 4.74 -5.20 -4.48
C ILE A 39 5.83 -6.02 -3.78
N LEU A 40 7.10 -5.61 -3.93
CA LEU A 40 8.23 -6.31 -3.32
C LEU A 40 8.10 -6.38 -1.80
N THR A 41 7.82 -5.24 -1.15
CA THR A 41 7.76 -5.16 0.31
C THR A 41 6.54 -5.91 0.85
N GLY A 42 5.36 -5.68 0.25
CA GLY A 42 4.12 -6.33 0.67
C GLY A 42 4.15 -7.85 0.47
N ALA A 43 4.55 -8.29 -0.73
CA ALA A 43 4.52 -9.70 -1.10
C ALA A 43 5.52 -10.53 -0.31
N VAL A 44 6.76 -10.03 -0.10
CA VAL A 44 7.82 -10.76 0.60
C VAL A 44 7.55 -10.83 2.10
N THR A 45 6.99 -9.78 2.70
CA THR A 45 6.73 -9.71 4.15
C THR A 45 5.77 -10.79 4.62
N LEU A 46 4.69 -11.01 3.89
CA LEU A 46 3.65 -12.00 4.24
C LEU A 46 3.70 -13.26 3.36
N TYR A 47 4.78 -13.46 2.59
CA TYR A 47 4.93 -14.61 1.69
C TYR A 47 4.80 -15.94 2.43
N GLY A 48 5.50 -16.07 3.57
CA GLY A 48 5.43 -17.27 4.41
C GLY A 48 4.05 -17.50 4.99
N TYR A 49 3.36 -16.43 5.39
CA TYR A 49 2.00 -16.52 5.94
C TYR A 49 0.98 -17.00 4.90
N GLY A 50 1.03 -16.48 3.67
CA GLY A 50 0.18 -16.94 2.57
C GLY A 50 0.40 -18.41 2.25
N LEU A 51 1.67 -18.84 2.19
CA LEU A 51 2.04 -20.23 1.96
C LEU A 51 1.59 -21.18 3.09
N GLU A 52 1.72 -20.78 4.34
CA GLU A 52 1.30 -21.61 5.49
C GLU A 52 -0.22 -21.77 5.59
N MET A 53 -0.97 -20.74 5.21
CA MET A 53 -2.43 -20.70 5.35
C MET A 53 -3.16 -21.29 4.15
N GLY A 54 -2.87 -20.80 2.95
CA GLY A 54 -3.62 -21.17 1.73
C GLY A 54 -2.81 -22.00 0.73
N GLY A 55 -1.49 -21.99 0.86
CA GLY A 55 -0.57 -22.73 0.00
C GLY A 55 -0.49 -22.19 -1.44
N PRO A 56 0.09 -22.97 -2.36
CA PRO A 56 0.24 -22.58 -3.77
C PRO A 56 -1.06 -22.20 -4.48
N LEU A 57 -2.18 -22.83 -4.12
CA LEU A 57 -3.50 -22.51 -4.68
C LEU A 57 -3.94 -21.08 -4.33
N GLU A 58 -3.73 -20.65 -3.09
CA GLU A 58 -4.01 -19.28 -2.67
C GLU A 58 -3.09 -18.28 -3.37
N MET A 59 -1.80 -18.59 -3.49
CA MET A 59 -0.88 -17.70 -4.20
C MET A 59 -1.23 -17.53 -5.69
N THR A 60 -1.84 -18.54 -6.31
CA THR A 60 -2.21 -18.52 -7.72
C THR A 60 -3.58 -17.88 -7.97
N LEU A 61 -4.60 -18.26 -7.20
CA LEU A 61 -5.98 -17.79 -7.40
C LEU A 61 -6.37 -16.63 -6.49
N GLY A 62 -5.76 -16.52 -5.33
CA GLY A 62 -6.03 -15.48 -4.35
C GLY A 62 -5.60 -14.10 -4.83
N TRP A 63 -4.46 -13.99 -5.53
CA TRP A 63 -4.01 -12.72 -6.11
C TRP A 63 -4.98 -12.18 -7.16
N PRO A 64 -5.36 -12.92 -8.22
CA PRO A 64 -6.39 -12.46 -9.18
C PRO A 64 -7.73 -12.12 -8.53
N LEU A 65 -8.17 -12.94 -7.57
CA LEU A 65 -9.43 -12.72 -6.86
C LEU A 65 -9.39 -11.41 -6.06
N ALA A 66 -8.33 -11.18 -5.29
CA ALA A 66 -8.14 -9.95 -4.54
C ALA A 66 -8.07 -8.73 -5.49
N THR A 67 -7.34 -8.84 -6.60
CA THR A 67 -7.28 -7.78 -7.63
C THR A 67 -8.66 -7.40 -8.14
N LEU A 68 -9.53 -8.38 -8.44
CA LEU A 68 -10.87 -8.11 -8.93
C LEU A 68 -11.68 -7.25 -7.94
N PHE A 69 -11.67 -7.62 -6.65
CA PHE A 69 -12.37 -6.84 -5.63
C PHE A 69 -11.75 -5.46 -5.41
N THR A 70 -10.42 -5.37 -5.38
CA THR A 70 -9.72 -4.09 -5.24
C THR A 70 -10.00 -3.16 -6.42
N LEU A 71 -10.10 -3.67 -7.65
CA LEU A 71 -10.45 -2.88 -8.82
C LEU A 71 -11.87 -2.31 -8.72
N THR A 72 -12.84 -3.07 -8.20
CA THR A 72 -14.20 -2.57 -7.98
C THR A 72 -14.22 -1.42 -6.98
N VAL A 73 -13.46 -1.54 -5.88
CA VAL A 73 -13.32 -0.46 -4.89
C VAL A 73 -12.61 0.75 -5.51
N ALA A 74 -11.52 0.53 -6.25
CA ALA A 74 -10.78 1.59 -6.93
C ALA A 74 -11.62 2.32 -7.98
N ALA A 75 -12.49 1.63 -8.70
CA ALA A 75 -13.42 2.22 -9.66
C ALA A 75 -14.45 3.13 -8.95
N SER A 76 -15.04 2.66 -7.86
CA SER A 76 -15.99 3.47 -7.07
C SER A 76 -15.32 4.70 -6.45
N MET A 77 -14.07 4.56 -6.00
CA MET A 77 -13.26 5.70 -5.58
C MET A 77 -12.93 6.67 -6.71
N ALA A 78 -12.62 6.18 -7.91
CA ALA A 78 -12.34 7.02 -9.07
C ALA A 78 -13.55 7.87 -9.44
N GLU A 79 -14.76 7.30 -9.36
CA GLU A 79 -16.02 8.04 -9.53
C GLU A 79 -16.15 9.15 -8.46
N LEU A 80 -15.93 8.83 -7.19
CA LEU A 80 -15.97 9.81 -6.09
C LEU A 80 -14.93 10.94 -6.27
N CYS A 81 -13.70 10.61 -6.64
CA CYS A 81 -12.65 11.58 -6.94
C CYS A 81 -13.03 12.54 -8.07
N SER A 82 -13.75 12.03 -9.09
CA SER A 82 -14.19 12.84 -10.22
C SER A 82 -15.36 13.78 -9.87
N ALA A 83 -16.23 13.35 -8.95
CA ALA A 83 -17.38 14.16 -8.50
C ALA A 83 -17.00 15.20 -7.44
N TYR A 84 -16.02 14.89 -6.57
CA TYR A 84 -15.62 15.73 -5.44
C TYR A 84 -14.09 15.87 -5.37
N PRO A 85 -13.50 16.81 -6.11
CA PRO A 85 -12.06 17.05 -6.11
C PRO A 85 -11.61 17.83 -4.86
N THR A 86 -11.77 17.24 -3.67
CA THR A 86 -11.34 17.83 -2.39
C THR A 86 -10.07 17.15 -1.85
N ALA A 87 -9.09 17.93 -1.39
CA ALA A 87 -7.87 17.42 -0.76
C ALA A 87 -8.18 16.93 0.69
N GLY A 88 -7.70 15.73 1.06
CA GLY A 88 -8.05 15.08 2.35
C GLY A 88 -9.31 14.20 2.31
N ALA A 89 -9.73 13.85 1.12
CA ALA A 89 -11.09 13.54 0.69
C ALA A 89 -11.92 12.52 1.50
N MET A 90 -11.34 11.53 2.19
CA MET A 90 -12.14 10.44 2.77
C MET A 90 -13.12 10.87 3.85
N TYR A 91 -12.65 11.66 4.82
CA TYR A 91 -13.50 12.13 5.90
C TYR A 91 -14.49 13.17 5.39
N HIS A 92 -14.12 13.90 4.34
CA HIS A 92 -14.96 14.91 3.71
C HIS A 92 -16.08 14.25 2.91
N TRP A 93 -15.76 13.30 2.02
CA TRP A 93 -16.75 12.48 1.31
C TRP A 93 -17.65 11.72 2.29
N ALA A 94 -17.09 11.14 3.35
CA ALA A 94 -17.88 10.46 4.37
C ALA A 94 -18.77 11.43 5.17
N ALA A 95 -18.31 12.65 5.45
CA ALA A 95 -19.11 13.67 6.10
C ALA A 95 -20.23 14.22 5.19
N ASP A 96 -19.94 14.38 3.91
CA ASP A 96 -20.89 14.92 2.92
C ASP A 96 -21.98 13.89 2.56
N LEU A 97 -21.62 12.60 2.44
CA LEU A 97 -22.54 11.52 2.10
C LEU A 97 -23.28 10.94 3.32
N GLY A 98 -22.60 10.83 4.46
CA GLY A 98 -23.09 10.13 5.66
C GLY A 98 -23.28 11.02 6.89
N GLY A 99 -23.06 12.33 6.76
CA GLY A 99 -23.15 13.30 7.83
C GLY A 99 -21.91 13.34 8.75
N PRO A 100 -21.85 14.31 9.68
CA PRO A 100 -20.67 14.56 10.51
C PRO A 100 -20.21 13.36 11.34
N GLY A 101 -21.13 12.50 11.77
CA GLY A 101 -20.83 11.28 12.53
C GLY A 101 -20.08 10.23 11.71
N ALA A 102 -20.43 10.05 10.43
CA ALA A 102 -19.74 9.13 9.53
C ALA A 102 -18.33 9.65 9.20
N GLY A 103 -18.19 10.96 8.93
CA GLY A 103 -16.89 11.61 8.74
C GLY A 103 -15.96 11.44 9.94
N TRP A 104 -16.48 11.60 11.16
CA TRP A 104 -15.74 11.39 12.40
C TRP A 104 -15.24 9.93 12.53
N PHE A 105 -16.12 8.97 12.29
CA PHE A 105 -15.76 7.55 12.37
C PHE A 105 -14.71 7.16 11.33
N VAL A 106 -14.87 7.59 10.07
CA VAL A 106 -13.90 7.35 8.99
C VAL A 106 -12.56 8.00 9.29
N ALA A 107 -12.55 9.22 9.86
CA ALA A 107 -11.31 9.87 10.26
C ALA A 107 -10.54 9.07 11.33
N TRP A 108 -11.24 8.57 12.36
CA TRP A 108 -10.62 7.73 13.39
C TRP A 108 -10.11 6.40 12.84
N LEU A 109 -10.90 5.70 12.03
CA LEU A 109 -10.47 4.46 11.39
C LEU A 109 -9.25 4.67 10.51
N ASN A 110 -9.19 5.78 9.77
CA ASN A 110 -8.03 6.13 8.96
C ASN A 110 -6.78 6.37 9.83
N ILE A 111 -6.90 7.14 10.93
CA ILE A 111 -5.77 7.37 11.84
C ILE A 111 -5.25 6.06 12.42
N VAL A 112 -6.15 5.20 12.93
CA VAL A 112 -5.78 3.88 13.47
C VAL A 112 -5.13 3.01 12.39
N GLY A 113 -5.70 2.99 11.19
CA GLY A 113 -5.16 2.25 10.04
C GLY A 113 -3.75 2.69 9.67
N LEU A 114 -3.49 4.00 9.60
CA LEU A 114 -2.17 4.54 9.30
C LEU A 114 -1.14 4.20 10.38
N ILE A 115 -1.52 4.31 11.67
CA ILE A 115 -0.64 3.92 12.78
C ILE A 115 -0.32 2.43 12.72
N ALA A 116 -1.34 1.59 12.52
CA ALA A 116 -1.18 0.14 12.42
C ALA A 116 -0.34 -0.27 11.20
N ALA A 117 -0.54 0.36 10.05
CA ALA A 117 0.25 0.11 8.84
C ALA A 117 1.72 0.47 9.05
N GLN A 118 2.01 1.64 9.63
CA GLN A 118 3.38 2.06 9.91
C GLN A 118 4.05 1.13 10.93
N ALA A 119 3.33 0.71 11.97
CA ALA A 119 3.81 -0.26 12.94
C ALA A 119 4.10 -1.63 12.30
N GLY A 120 3.19 -2.12 11.43
CA GLY A 120 3.38 -3.38 10.71
C GLY A 120 4.64 -3.37 9.84
N ILE A 121 4.83 -2.33 9.02
CA ILE A 121 6.01 -2.21 8.15
C ILE A 121 7.30 -2.18 8.97
N ASN A 122 7.34 -1.39 10.04
CA ASN A 122 8.53 -1.28 10.88
C ASN A 122 8.82 -2.56 11.66
N TYR A 123 7.78 -3.30 12.06
CA TYR A 123 7.92 -4.60 12.70
C TYR A 123 8.52 -5.63 11.73
N SER A 124 8.01 -5.70 10.50
CA SER A 124 8.54 -6.57 9.45
C SER A 124 9.99 -6.21 9.09
N CYS A 125 10.31 -4.91 9.03
CA CYS A 125 11.68 -4.45 8.82
C CYS A 125 12.62 -4.95 9.94
N ALA A 126 12.19 -4.86 11.20
CA ALA A 126 12.95 -5.39 12.32
C ALA A 126 13.16 -6.92 12.25
N GLN A 127 12.16 -7.67 11.78
CA GLN A 127 12.26 -9.12 11.57
C GLN A 127 13.28 -9.49 10.48
N PHE A 128 13.49 -8.64 9.47
CA PHE A 128 14.53 -8.86 8.48
C PHE A 128 15.92 -8.45 8.98
N ILE A 129 16.05 -7.29 9.64
CA ILE A 129 17.35 -6.75 10.07
C ILE A 129 18.03 -7.64 11.12
N LEU A 130 17.28 -8.19 12.08
CA LEU A 130 17.87 -8.97 13.18
C LEU A 130 18.67 -10.19 12.69
N PRO A 131 18.12 -11.07 11.81
CA PRO A 131 18.88 -12.15 11.18
C PRO A 131 20.10 -11.67 10.38
N PHE A 132 20.01 -10.55 9.67
CA PHE A 132 21.15 -10.00 8.93
C PHE A 132 22.31 -9.59 9.84
N LEU A 133 22.02 -9.15 11.06
CA LEU A 133 23.02 -8.82 12.08
C LEU A 133 23.48 -10.04 12.89
N GLY A 134 22.96 -11.24 12.60
CA GLY A 134 23.24 -12.45 13.38
C GLY A 134 22.64 -12.44 14.80
N ILE A 135 21.64 -11.59 15.05
CA ILE A 135 21.00 -11.46 16.37
C ILE A 135 19.76 -12.36 16.42
N ALA A 136 19.65 -13.17 17.48
CA ALA A 136 18.48 -14.02 17.68
C ALA A 136 17.20 -13.20 17.81
N SER A 137 16.17 -13.53 17.02
CA SER A 137 14.88 -12.84 16.97
C SER A 137 14.00 -13.18 18.18
N THR A 138 14.41 -12.72 19.35
CA THR A 138 13.61 -12.82 20.58
C THR A 138 12.63 -11.64 20.68
N PRO A 139 11.48 -11.78 21.38
CA PRO A 139 10.51 -10.69 21.50
C PRO A 139 11.13 -9.37 22.00
N ARG A 140 12.09 -9.45 22.92
CA ARG A 140 12.81 -8.29 23.46
C ARG A 140 13.67 -7.60 22.39
N THR A 141 14.50 -8.36 21.66
CA THR A 141 15.38 -7.79 20.62
C THR A 141 14.59 -7.22 19.46
N LEU A 142 13.46 -7.85 19.11
CA LEU A 142 12.55 -7.37 18.09
C LEU A 142 11.90 -6.05 18.47
N LEU A 143 11.40 -5.93 19.70
CA LEU A 143 10.85 -4.66 20.20
C LEU A 143 11.88 -3.54 20.28
N LEU A 144 13.13 -3.85 20.68
CA LEU A 144 14.21 -2.86 20.71
C LEU A 144 14.59 -2.38 19.30
N MET A 145 14.72 -3.30 18.34
CA MET A 145 15.00 -2.96 16.95
C MET A 145 13.85 -2.15 16.33
N PHE A 146 12.61 -2.56 16.58
CA PHE A 146 11.41 -1.84 16.16
C PHE A 146 11.38 -0.40 16.71
N ALA A 147 11.64 -0.22 18.01
CA ALA A 147 11.72 1.10 18.63
C ALA A 147 12.85 1.95 18.04
N PHE A 148 14.01 1.35 17.79
CA PHE A 148 15.14 2.03 17.15
C PHE A 148 14.80 2.53 15.74
N ILE A 149 14.15 1.70 14.92
CA ILE A 149 13.70 2.06 13.57
C ILE A 149 12.70 3.24 13.64
N LEU A 150 11.71 3.16 14.53
CA LEU A 150 10.72 4.21 14.72
C LEU A 150 11.33 5.55 15.12
N VAL A 151 12.23 5.55 16.11
CA VAL A 151 12.91 6.77 16.57
C VAL A 151 13.74 7.37 15.44
N THR A 152 14.50 6.54 14.72
CA THR A 152 15.33 7.00 13.59
C THR A 152 14.48 7.62 12.48
N GLN A 153 13.38 6.95 12.09
CA GLN A 153 12.44 7.50 11.10
C GLN A 153 11.79 8.80 11.57
N GLY A 154 11.37 8.87 12.84
CA GLY A 154 10.79 10.08 13.44
C GLY A 154 11.76 11.26 13.41
N LEU A 155 13.03 11.03 13.76
CA LEU A 155 14.08 12.04 13.69
C LEU A 155 14.35 12.49 12.24
N LEU A 156 14.46 11.55 11.30
CA LEU A 156 14.66 11.87 9.89
C LEU A 156 13.51 12.70 9.31
N ASN A 157 12.27 12.36 9.66
CA ASN A 157 11.09 13.11 9.24
C ASN A 157 11.07 14.53 9.86
N HIS A 158 11.52 14.67 11.10
CA HIS A 158 11.55 15.96 11.78
C HIS A 158 12.65 16.90 11.23
N TYR A 159 13.85 16.39 10.95
CA TYR A 159 15.01 17.21 10.59
C TYR A 159 15.34 17.25 9.10
N GLY A 160 14.81 16.33 8.28
CA GLY A 160 15.40 15.99 6.98
C GLY A 160 14.41 15.78 5.84
N VAL A 161 13.40 16.63 5.65
CA VAL A 161 12.42 16.48 4.54
C VAL A 161 13.11 16.37 3.16
N LYS A 162 14.21 17.09 2.94
CA LYS A 162 15.03 16.97 1.71
C LYS A 162 15.74 15.62 1.60
N LEU A 163 16.25 15.08 2.71
CA LEU A 163 16.89 13.77 2.75
C LEU A 163 15.85 12.66 2.51
N VAL A 164 14.67 12.77 3.11
CA VAL A 164 13.54 11.85 2.89
C VAL A 164 13.13 11.83 1.42
N SER A 165 13.09 12.99 0.75
CA SER A 165 12.80 13.07 -0.68
C SER A 165 13.82 12.31 -1.53
N ILE A 166 15.13 12.47 -1.26
CA ILE A 166 16.19 11.78 -2.00
C ILE A 166 16.15 10.26 -1.74
N LEU A 167 15.93 9.85 -0.49
CA LEU A 167 15.78 8.44 -0.13
C LEU A 167 14.57 7.81 -0.81
N ASN A 168 13.48 8.56 -1.00
CA ASN A 168 12.30 8.08 -1.71
C ASN A 168 12.60 7.83 -3.20
N ASP A 169 13.28 8.76 -3.87
CA ASP A 169 13.66 8.60 -5.28
C ASP A 169 14.61 7.40 -5.49
N PHE A 170 15.55 7.20 -4.55
CA PHE A 170 16.42 6.02 -4.55
C PHE A 170 15.63 4.73 -4.29
N SER A 171 14.67 4.77 -3.35
CA SER A 171 13.82 3.64 -3.00
C SER A 171 13.09 3.10 -4.23
N VAL A 172 12.50 3.97 -5.07
CA VAL A 172 11.81 3.54 -6.30
C VAL A 172 12.74 2.75 -7.22
N THR A 173 13.98 3.21 -7.40
CA THR A 173 14.98 2.53 -8.22
C THR A 173 15.32 1.15 -7.65
N VAL A 174 15.52 1.06 -6.33
CA VAL A 174 15.80 -0.22 -5.64
C VAL A 174 14.62 -1.18 -5.77
N HIS A 175 13.37 -0.71 -5.71
CA HIS A 175 12.21 -1.57 -5.88
C HIS A 175 12.12 -2.15 -7.29
N ILE A 176 12.31 -1.33 -8.33
CA ILE A 176 12.27 -1.79 -9.72
C ILE A 176 13.38 -2.81 -9.97
N VAL A 177 14.62 -2.47 -9.60
CA VAL A 177 15.77 -3.37 -9.78
C VAL A 177 15.62 -4.64 -8.93
N GLY A 178 15.18 -4.50 -7.68
CA GLY A 178 14.99 -5.61 -6.75
C GLY A 178 13.95 -6.62 -7.24
N VAL A 179 12.83 -6.17 -7.82
CA VAL A 179 11.84 -7.07 -8.44
C VAL A 179 12.45 -7.80 -9.63
N VAL A 180 13.15 -7.10 -10.52
CA VAL A 180 13.77 -7.72 -11.70
C VAL A 180 14.80 -8.78 -11.27
N VAL A 181 15.66 -8.45 -10.31
CA VAL A 181 16.68 -9.37 -9.78
C VAL A 181 16.03 -10.57 -9.11
N LEU A 182 14.98 -10.37 -8.30
CA LEU A 182 14.26 -11.45 -7.63
C LEU A 182 13.62 -12.41 -8.65
N VAL A 183 12.93 -11.88 -9.66
CA VAL A 183 12.30 -12.69 -10.71
C VAL A 183 13.35 -13.46 -11.50
N ALA A 184 14.45 -12.81 -11.89
CA ALA A 184 15.54 -13.47 -12.60
C ALA A 184 16.18 -14.57 -11.73
N ALA A 185 16.45 -14.29 -10.46
CA ALA A 185 17.01 -15.25 -9.51
C ALA A 185 16.08 -16.46 -9.35
N LEU A 186 14.78 -16.26 -9.18
CA LEU A 186 13.81 -17.37 -9.12
C LEU A 186 13.77 -18.16 -10.44
N PHE A 187 13.81 -17.49 -11.58
CA PHE A 187 13.77 -18.16 -12.88
C PHE A 187 14.99 -19.07 -13.13
N PHE A 188 16.19 -18.61 -12.75
CA PHE A 188 17.43 -19.33 -13.01
C PHE A 188 17.86 -20.28 -11.89
N LEU A 189 17.61 -19.93 -10.62
CA LEU A 189 18.14 -20.66 -9.45
C LEU A 189 17.08 -21.54 -8.77
N ALA A 190 15.78 -21.28 -8.94
CA ALA A 190 14.77 -22.03 -8.20
C ALA A 190 14.50 -23.42 -8.81
N PRO A 191 14.25 -24.44 -7.95
CA PRO A 191 13.81 -25.75 -8.41
C PRO A 191 12.42 -25.64 -9.05
N LYS A 192 12.29 -26.17 -10.27
CA LYS A 192 11.03 -26.13 -11.04
C LYS A 192 10.04 -27.14 -10.48
N GLN A 193 8.80 -26.69 -10.22
CA GLN A 193 7.70 -27.53 -9.75
C GLN A 193 6.74 -27.87 -10.92
N PRO A 194 6.04 -29.01 -10.86
CA PRO A 194 5.01 -29.33 -11.86
C PRO A 194 3.83 -28.34 -11.76
N VAL A 195 3.15 -28.09 -12.88
CA VAL A 195 1.99 -27.16 -12.93
C VAL A 195 0.88 -27.57 -11.95
N SER A 196 0.75 -28.87 -11.63
CA SER A 196 -0.18 -29.37 -10.64
C SER A 196 0.05 -28.79 -9.24
N PHE A 197 1.28 -28.35 -8.93
CA PHE A 197 1.61 -27.68 -7.67
C PHE A 197 0.80 -26.40 -7.47
N LEU A 198 0.52 -25.66 -8.55
CA LEU A 198 -0.25 -24.41 -8.49
C LEU A 198 -1.69 -24.61 -7.99
N PHE A 199 -2.22 -25.83 -8.10
CA PHE A 199 -3.58 -26.16 -7.68
C PHE A 199 -3.63 -26.89 -6.34
N GLN A 200 -2.50 -27.01 -5.64
CA GLN A 200 -2.44 -27.66 -4.35
C GLN A 200 -2.80 -26.67 -3.24
N GLY A 201 -3.93 -26.94 -2.59
CA GLY A 201 -4.30 -26.28 -1.34
C GLY A 201 -3.54 -26.91 -0.18
N VAL A 202 -2.64 -26.15 0.45
CA VAL A 202 -1.91 -26.58 1.64
C VAL A 202 -2.35 -25.73 2.80
N ASN A 203 -2.70 -26.36 3.91
CA ASN A 203 -2.96 -25.71 5.19
C ASN A 203 -2.05 -26.35 6.23
N SER A 204 -0.91 -25.72 6.46
CA SER A 204 0.11 -26.19 7.41
C SER A 204 -0.26 -25.88 8.86
N ASN A 205 -1.24 -25.00 9.09
CA ASN A 205 -1.69 -24.64 10.43
C ASN A 205 -2.53 -25.74 11.09
N GLY A 206 -3.17 -26.64 10.31
CA GLY A 206 -3.91 -27.82 10.80
C GLY A 206 -5.10 -27.53 11.72
N ARG A 207 -5.36 -26.25 12.03
CA ARG A 207 -6.29 -25.76 13.05
C ARG A 207 -7.61 -25.25 12.48
N SER A 208 -7.71 -25.07 11.18
CA SER A 208 -8.87 -24.46 10.53
C SER A 208 -9.22 -25.16 9.24
N PHE A 209 -10.49 -25.06 8.83
CA PHE A 209 -10.93 -25.59 7.54
C PHE A 209 -10.25 -24.85 6.39
N TYR A 210 -9.98 -25.54 5.29
CA TYR A 210 -9.19 -24.99 4.18
C TYR A 210 -9.75 -23.66 3.64
N TRP A 211 -11.07 -23.53 3.45
CA TRP A 211 -11.68 -22.27 2.98
C TRP A 211 -11.42 -21.09 3.91
N TRP A 212 -11.33 -21.33 5.22
CA TRP A 212 -11.06 -20.26 6.18
C TRP A 212 -9.60 -19.84 6.10
N ALA A 213 -8.70 -20.82 6.03
CA ALA A 213 -7.28 -20.57 5.86
C ALA A 213 -6.98 -19.89 4.51
N PHE A 214 -7.73 -20.21 3.45
CA PHE A 214 -7.67 -19.51 2.17
C PHE A 214 -8.04 -18.03 2.32
N VAL A 215 -9.16 -17.71 2.97
CA VAL A 215 -9.58 -16.31 3.21
C VAL A 215 -8.56 -15.56 4.07
N LEU A 216 -7.97 -16.21 5.07
CA LEU A 216 -6.90 -15.63 5.88
C LEU A 216 -5.62 -15.42 5.05
N GLY A 217 -5.29 -16.32 4.14
CA GLY A 217 -4.16 -16.18 3.22
C GLY A 217 -4.26 -14.95 2.33
N LEU A 218 -5.47 -14.60 1.88
CA LEU A 218 -5.73 -13.40 1.07
C LEU A 218 -5.29 -12.10 1.77
N LEU A 219 -5.08 -12.12 3.09
CA LEU A 219 -4.50 -11.00 3.82
C LEU A 219 -3.13 -10.59 3.26
N GLN A 220 -2.34 -11.52 2.72
CA GLN A 220 -1.08 -11.19 2.05
C GLN A 220 -1.31 -10.28 0.83
N ALA A 221 -2.25 -10.67 -0.04
CA ALA A 221 -2.58 -9.88 -1.23
C ALA A 221 -3.17 -8.52 -0.83
N GLN A 222 -4.06 -8.49 0.15
CA GLN A 222 -4.67 -7.26 0.67
C GLN A 222 -3.63 -6.31 1.29
N TRP A 223 -2.68 -6.84 2.07
CA TRP A 223 -1.58 -6.06 2.64
C TRP A 223 -0.75 -5.37 1.55
N THR A 224 -0.54 -6.07 0.43
CA THR A 224 0.18 -5.51 -0.72
C THR A 224 -0.64 -4.44 -1.45
N TYR A 225 -1.95 -4.59 -1.56
CA TYR A 225 -2.81 -3.62 -2.23
C TYR A 225 -3.23 -2.43 -1.36
N THR A 226 -3.05 -2.49 -0.04
CA THR A 226 -3.41 -1.41 0.90
C THR A 226 -2.90 -0.01 0.49
N PRO A 227 -1.69 0.17 -0.07
CA PRO A 227 -1.20 1.47 -0.50
C PRO A 227 -1.90 2.05 -1.74
N CYS A 228 -2.87 1.36 -2.36
CA CYS A 228 -3.60 1.88 -3.52
C CYS A 228 -4.47 3.11 -3.21
N TRP A 229 -4.48 3.57 -1.96
CA TRP A 229 -5.23 4.74 -1.53
C TRP A 229 -4.59 6.04 -2.05
N PRO A 230 -5.36 7.02 -2.55
CA PRO A 230 -4.83 8.27 -3.04
C PRO A 230 -3.95 8.95 -1.98
N PRO A 231 -2.70 9.34 -2.34
CA PRO A 231 -1.82 10.04 -1.42
C PRO A 231 -2.47 11.36 -0.97
N ARG A 232 -2.09 11.85 0.21
CA ARG A 232 -2.43 13.22 0.64
C ARG A 232 -1.95 14.19 -0.43
N THR A 233 -2.84 14.68 -1.28
CA THR A 233 -2.57 15.91 -2.01
C THR A 233 -2.47 17.03 -0.98
N PRO A 234 -1.40 17.84 -1.00
CA PRO A 234 -1.30 18.98 -0.09
C PRO A 234 -2.56 19.85 -0.23
N PRO A 235 -3.03 20.47 0.87
CA PRO A 235 -4.14 21.41 0.77
C PRO A 235 -3.74 22.50 -0.23
N ALA A 236 -4.53 22.66 -1.29
CA ALA A 236 -4.40 23.79 -2.20
C ALA A 236 -4.40 25.06 -1.34
N THR A 237 -3.32 25.82 -1.42
CA THR A 237 -3.20 27.02 -0.60
C THR A 237 -4.29 27.98 -1.08
N PRO A 238 -5.14 28.54 -0.20
CA PRO A 238 -6.12 29.51 -0.64
C PRO A 238 -5.34 30.73 -1.12
N SER A 239 -5.32 30.97 -2.43
CA SER A 239 -4.72 32.17 -3.00
C SER A 239 -5.46 33.36 -2.40
N ARG A 240 -4.79 34.08 -1.51
CA ARG A 240 -5.27 35.36 -0.99
C ARG A 240 -5.33 36.35 -2.17
N ARG A 241 -6.57 36.64 -2.58
CA ARG A 241 -7.05 37.81 -3.34
C ARG A 241 -6.60 37.95 -4.79
#